data_AF-A0A1A7KBF3-F1
#
_entry.id   AF-A0A1A7KBF3-F1
#
_cell.length_a   1.000
_cell.length_b   1.000
_cell.length_c   1.000
_cell.angle_alpha   90.00
_cell.angle_beta   90.00
_cell.angle_gamma   90.00
#
_symmetry.space_group_name_H-M   'P 1'
#
loop_
_entity.id
_entity.type
_entity.pdbx_description
1 polymer ?
#
loop_
_entity_poly.entity_id
_entity_poly.type
_entity_poly.pdbx_seq_one_letter_code
_entity_poly.pdbx_strand_id
1 'polypeptide(L)'
;MICFGAVIVNENLDKTFYGKIKPISENYIPEALAISGFSREETMTFDDPYETMLNFEEWIKQNSKGRPIFISDNNGFDWMFICWYFHHFLKRNPFGYSSRRISDLYCGIVKDTFAQWKHLRKTEHTHNPVDDAKGNAEVLLLMKNEMELKIDLR
;
A
#
# COMPACT_ATOMS: atom_id res chain seq x y z
N MET A 1 2.92 -12.62 -2.27
CA MET A 1 1.97 -11.53 -2.55
C MET A 1 1.26 -11.84 -3.86
N ILE A 2 -0.07 -11.71 -3.91
CA ILE A 2 -0.90 -12.04 -5.09
C ILE A 2 -1.44 -10.79 -5.76
N CYS A 3 -1.86 -9.81 -4.97
CA CYS A 3 -2.19 -8.49 -5.47
C CYS A 3 -1.88 -7.43 -4.41
N PHE A 4 -1.78 -6.17 -4.84
CA PHE A 4 -1.62 -5.01 -3.97
C PHE A 4 -2.18 -3.76 -4.64
N GLY A 5 -2.59 -2.79 -3.82
CA GLY A 5 -3.09 -1.50 -4.25
C GLY A 5 -2.19 -0.39 -3.75
N ALA A 6 -2.00 0.64 -4.56
CA ALA A 6 -1.36 1.88 -4.15
C ALA A 6 -2.18 3.07 -4.63
N VAL A 7 -2.10 4.17 -3.87
CA VAL A 7 -2.68 5.45 -4.24
C VAL A 7 -1.68 6.55 -3.92
N ILE A 8 -1.56 7.54 -4.80
CA ILE A 8 -0.82 8.76 -4.46
C ILE A 8 -1.68 9.58 -3.52
N VAL A 9 -1.11 9.94 -2.37
CA VAL A 9 -1.77 10.85 -1.43
C VAL A 9 -1.71 12.27 -1.99
N ASN A 10 -2.73 12.62 -2.77
CA ASN A 10 -3.06 13.98 -3.18
C ASN A 10 -4.49 14.29 -2.71
N GLU A 11 -4.97 15.52 -2.89
CA GLU A 11 -6.31 15.92 -2.41
C GLU A 11 -7.46 15.13 -3.08
N ASN A 12 -7.24 14.54 -4.27
CA ASN A 12 -8.28 13.89 -5.06
C ASN A 12 -8.30 12.35 -4.94
N LEU A 13 -7.20 11.75 -4.48
CA LEU A 13 -6.96 10.30 -4.45
C LEU A 13 -7.28 9.59 -5.78
N ASP A 14 -6.98 10.27 -6.89
CA ASP A 14 -7.36 9.90 -8.26
C ASP A 14 -6.32 9.03 -8.98
N LYS A 15 -5.09 8.99 -8.47
CA LYS A 15 -3.99 8.21 -9.03
C LYS A 15 -3.81 6.92 -8.26
N THR A 16 -4.25 5.83 -8.85
CA THR A 16 -4.14 4.48 -8.26
C THR A 16 -3.28 3.55 -9.11
N PHE A 17 -2.77 2.51 -8.46
CA PHE A 17 -2.14 1.37 -9.09
C PHE A 17 -2.72 0.09 -8.48
N TYR A 18 -3.04 -0.87 -9.33
CA TYR A 18 -3.43 -2.20 -8.90
C TYR A 18 -2.50 -3.24 -9.53
N GLY A 19 -1.65 -3.83 -8.70
CA GLY A 19 -0.74 -4.88 -9.13
C GLY A 19 -1.36 -6.25 -8.87
N LYS A 20 -1.37 -7.11 -9.90
CA LYS A 20 -1.64 -8.54 -9.76
C LYS A 20 -0.37 -9.30 -10.14
N ILE A 21 0.04 -10.23 -9.30
CA ILE A 21 1.33 -10.90 -9.40
C ILE A 21 1.11 -12.41 -9.38
N LYS A 22 1.69 -13.09 -10.36
CA LYS A 22 1.77 -14.55 -10.38
C LYS A 22 2.51 -15.06 -9.13
N PRO A 23 1.97 -16.06 -8.41
CA PRO A 23 2.65 -16.64 -7.26
C PRO A 23 4.05 -17.17 -7.60
N ILE A 24 4.98 -17.01 -6.67
CA ILE A 24 6.39 -17.45 -6.78
C ILE A 24 6.68 -18.74 -6.01
N SER A 25 5.64 -19.36 -5.47
CA SER A 25 5.72 -20.54 -4.61
C SER A 25 4.45 -21.37 -4.77
N GLU A 26 4.60 -22.69 -4.70
CA GLU A 26 3.47 -23.62 -4.62
C GLU A 26 2.83 -23.68 -3.23
N ASN A 27 3.53 -23.19 -2.21
CA ASN A 27 2.96 -23.12 -0.86
C ASN A 27 2.04 -21.89 -0.74
N TYR A 28 0.78 -22.13 -0.42
CA TYR A 28 -0.20 -21.10 -0.12
C TYR A 28 -1.22 -21.60 0.92
N ILE A 29 -1.90 -20.64 1.57
CA ILE A 29 -2.97 -20.91 2.52
C ILE A 29 -4.29 -20.65 1.77
N PRO A 30 -5.12 -21.68 1.51
CA PRO A 30 -6.36 -21.53 0.73
C PRO A 30 -7.31 -20.47 1.31
N GLU A 31 -7.42 -20.38 2.63
CA GLU A 31 -8.30 -19.43 3.32
C GLU A 31 -7.83 -18.00 3.11
N ALA A 32 -6.52 -17.76 3.13
CA ALA A 32 -5.95 -16.44 2.85
C ALA A 32 -6.12 -16.03 1.39
N LEU A 33 -6.03 -16.99 0.47
CA LEU A 33 -6.28 -16.74 -0.95
C LEU A 33 -7.76 -16.39 -1.19
N ALA A 34 -8.68 -17.09 -0.54
CA ALA A 34 -10.12 -16.86 -0.70
C ALA A 34 -10.54 -15.41 -0.34
N ILE A 35 -9.87 -14.78 0.63
CA ILE A 35 -10.12 -13.36 0.99
C ILE A 35 -9.86 -12.43 -0.19
N SER A 36 -8.88 -12.76 -1.05
CA SER A 36 -8.56 -11.95 -2.23
C SER A 36 -9.56 -12.08 -3.38
N GLY A 37 -10.51 -13.03 -3.29
CA GLY A 37 -11.53 -13.26 -4.31
C GLY A 37 -11.03 -13.98 -5.56
N PHE A 38 -9.82 -14.55 -5.54
CA PHE A 38 -9.24 -15.30 -6.68
C PHE A 38 -9.11 -16.79 -6.38
N SER A 39 -9.29 -17.62 -7.40
CA SER A 39 -8.89 -19.03 -7.38
C SER A 39 -7.38 -19.15 -7.58
N ARG A 40 -6.80 -20.29 -7.16
CA ARG A 40 -5.36 -20.55 -7.37
C ARG A 40 -5.02 -20.56 -8.86
N GLU A 41 -5.86 -21.18 -9.68
CA GLU A 41 -5.69 -21.25 -11.13
C GLU A 41 -5.69 -19.87 -11.78
N GLU A 42 -6.60 -18.98 -11.35
CA GLU A 42 -6.64 -17.59 -11.81
C GLU A 42 -5.33 -16.86 -11.50
N THR A 43 -4.80 -17.01 -10.27
CA THR A 43 -3.54 -16.35 -9.90
C THR A 43 -2.35 -16.81 -10.74
N MET A 44 -2.38 -18.01 -11.31
CA MET A 44 -1.30 -18.50 -12.18
C MET A 44 -1.27 -17.84 -13.55
N THR A 45 -2.36 -17.14 -13.92
CA THR A 45 -2.49 -16.35 -15.15
C THR A 45 -2.14 -14.87 -14.96
N PHE A 46 -1.82 -14.45 -13.73
CA PHE A 46 -1.39 -13.08 -13.45
C PHE A 46 -0.01 -12.77 -14.05
N ASP A 47 0.33 -11.49 -14.06
CA ASP A 47 1.57 -11.00 -14.64
C ASP A 47 2.80 -11.52 -13.89
N ASP A 48 3.92 -11.59 -14.61
CA ASP A 48 5.21 -11.94 -14.02
C ASP A 48 5.60 -10.93 -12.93
N PRO A 49 6.07 -11.39 -11.74
CA PRO A 49 6.43 -10.49 -10.66
C PRO A 49 7.43 -9.39 -11.06
N TYR A 50 8.39 -9.69 -11.95
CA TYR A 50 9.34 -8.70 -12.41
C TYR A 50 8.64 -7.58 -13.19
N GLU A 51 7.78 -7.94 -14.13
CA GLU A 51 7.02 -6.99 -14.95
C GLU A 51 6.07 -6.15 -14.11
N THR A 52 5.32 -6.76 -13.17
CA THR A 52 4.43 -5.99 -12.28
C THR A 52 5.21 -4.99 -11.44
N MET A 53 6.36 -5.39 -10.89
CA MET A 53 7.18 -4.50 -10.07
C MET A 53 7.85 -3.40 -10.91
N LEU A 54 8.24 -3.70 -12.14
CA LEU A 54 8.78 -2.71 -13.08
C LEU A 54 7.72 -1.66 -13.44
N ASN A 55 6.50 -2.11 -13.76
CA ASN A 55 5.37 -1.23 -14.03
C ASN A 55 5.01 -0.39 -12.80
N PHE A 56 5.10 -0.96 -11.60
CA PHE A 56 4.87 -0.21 -10.38
C PHE A 56 5.94 0.84 -10.13
N GLU A 57 7.23 0.52 -10.34
CA GLU A 57 8.32 1.50 -10.26
C GLU A 57 8.10 2.67 -11.23
N GLU A 58 7.72 2.37 -12.47
CA GLU A 58 7.50 3.38 -13.50
C GLU A 58 6.28 4.26 -13.16
N TRP A 59 5.19 3.65 -12.69
CA TRP A 59 4.03 4.38 -12.19
C TRP A 59 4.40 5.32 -11.02
N ILE A 60 5.24 4.87 -10.08
CA ILE A 60 5.72 5.71 -8.97
C ILE A 60 6.51 6.91 -9.53
N LYS A 61 7.45 6.67 -10.45
CA LYS A 61 8.28 7.74 -11.06
C LYS A 61 7.46 8.80 -11.77
N GLN A 62 6.41 8.39 -12.48
CA GLN A 62 5.52 9.31 -13.21
C GLN A 62 4.64 10.15 -12.29
N ASN A 63 4.40 9.67 -11.07
CA ASN A 63 3.39 10.25 -10.18
C ASN A 63 3.94 10.83 -8.87
N SER A 64 5.24 10.81 -8.64
CA SER A 64 5.90 11.36 -7.45
C SER A 64 7.01 12.34 -7.81
N LYS A 65 7.23 13.36 -6.98
CA LYS A 65 8.38 14.26 -7.12
C LYS A 65 9.44 13.95 -6.07
N GLY A 66 10.66 13.66 -6.53
CA GLY A 66 11.74 13.25 -5.63
C GLY A 66 11.57 11.83 -5.12
N ARG A 67 12.04 11.55 -3.90
CA ARG A 67 11.95 10.19 -3.32
C ARG A 67 10.59 9.98 -2.65
N PRO A 68 9.75 9.04 -3.11
CA PRO A 68 8.46 8.75 -2.50
C PRO A 68 8.62 8.14 -1.10
N ILE A 69 7.61 8.31 -0.25
CA ILE A 69 7.54 7.71 1.09
C ILE A 69 6.43 6.66 1.08
N PHE A 70 6.77 5.42 1.44
CA PHE A 70 5.77 4.37 1.60
C PHE A 70 5.03 4.54 2.92
N ILE A 71 3.70 4.55 2.88
CA ILE A 71 2.84 4.67 4.06
C ILE A 71 1.78 3.57 4.02
N SER A 72 1.58 2.83 5.13
CA SER A 72 0.51 1.82 5.20
C SER A 72 -0.09 1.68 6.60
N ASP A 73 -1.22 0.97 6.70
CA ASP A 73 -1.86 0.62 7.98
C ASP A 73 -0.98 -0.37 8.78
N ASN A 74 -0.68 -1.52 8.17
CA ASN A 74 0.17 -2.53 8.76
C ASN A 74 1.56 -2.49 8.15
N ASN A 75 2.32 -1.47 8.55
CA ASN A 75 3.66 -1.27 8.03
C ASN A 75 4.59 -2.47 8.23
N GLY A 76 4.41 -3.29 9.27
CA GLY A 76 5.20 -4.51 9.42
C GLY A 76 4.95 -5.50 8.27
N PHE A 77 3.71 -5.60 7.80
CA PHE A 77 3.26 -6.56 6.80
C PHE A 77 3.34 -6.02 5.38
N ASP A 78 2.72 -4.88 5.07
CA ASP A 78 2.67 -4.36 3.69
C ASP A 78 4.07 -4.01 3.18
N TRP A 79 4.87 -3.33 4.02
CA TRP A 79 6.23 -2.94 3.68
C TRP A 79 7.14 -4.14 3.47
N MET A 80 7.03 -5.20 4.28
CA MET A 80 7.94 -6.34 4.12
C MET A 80 7.79 -6.98 2.74
N PHE A 81 6.55 -7.10 2.22
CA PHE A 81 6.31 -7.64 0.89
C PHE A 81 6.80 -6.69 -0.20
N ILE A 82 6.39 -5.42 -0.16
CA ILE A 82 6.78 -4.45 -1.20
C ILE A 82 8.30 -4.27 -1.25
N CYS A 83 8.95 -4.10 -0.09
CA CYS A 83 10.40 -3.96 0.01
C CYS A 83 11.12 -5.21 -0.52
N TRP A 84 10.68 -6.40 -0.11
CA TRP A 84 11.29 -7.65 -0.59
C TRP A 84 11.12 -7.81 -2.11
N TYR A 85 9.93 -7.59 -2.66
CA TYR A 85 9.68 -7.76 -4.09
C TYR A 85 10.50 -6.77 -4.93
N PHE A 86 10.59 -5.50 -4.51
CA PHE A 86 11.45 -4.52 -5.18
C PHE A 86 12.93 -4.96 -5.21
N HIS A 87 13.48 -5.34 -4.05
CA HIS A 87 14.86 -5.80 -3.98
C HIS A 87 15.10 -7.13 -4.68
N HIS A 88 14.16 -8.06 -4.60
CA HIS A 88 14.30 -9.38 -5.20
C HIS A 88 14.31 -9.31 -6.73
N PHE A 89 13.33 -8.61 -7.31
CA PHE A 89 13.12 -8.55 -8.76
C PHE A 89 13.89 -7.41 -9.44
N LEU A 90 13.90 -6.19 -8.88
CA LEU A 90 14.52 -5.02 -9.53
C LEU A 90 15.89 -4.63 -8.95
N LYS A 91 16.34 -5.29 -7.88
CA LYS A 91 17.60 -5.01 -7.15
C LYS A 91 17.69 -3.60 -6.55
N ARG A 92 16.56 -2.87 -6.48
CA ARG A 92 16.45 -1.51 -5.95
C ARG A 92 15.03 -1.28 -5.43
N ASN A 93 14.88 -0.33 -4.52
CA ASN A 93 13.60 0.06 -3.95
C ASN A 93 13.43 1.59 -4.04
N PRO A 94 12.43 2.11 -4.79
CA PRO A 94 12.25 3.55 -4.98
C PRO A 94 11.92 4.30 -3.69
N PHE A 95 11.39 3.62 -2.67
CA PHE A 95 11.02 4.22 -1.38
C PHE A 95 12.20 4.34 -0.39
N GLY A 96 13.34 3.69 -0.68
CA GLY A 96 14.46 3.58 0.25
C GLY A 96 14.25 2.53 1.35
N TYR A 97 14.84 2.75 2.54
CA TYR A 97 14.86 1.76 3.63
C TYR A 97 13.81 1.99 4.72
N SER A 98 12.98 3.03 4.58
CA SER A 98 12.04 3.43 5.63
C SER A 98 10.66 3.68 5.07
N SER A 99 9.67 3.37 5.89
CA SER A 99 8.26 3.59 5.65
C SER A 99 7.62 4.28 6.86
N ARG A 100 6.34 4.64 6.74
CA ARG A 100 5.55 5.20 7.84
C ARG A 100 4.31 4.35 8.07
N ARG A 101 3.92 4.23 9.33
CA ARG A 101 2.71 3.53 9.73
C ARG A 101 1.64 4.55 10.10
N ILE A 102 0.45 4.44 9.50
CA ILE A 102 -0.66 5.38 9.75
C ILE A 102 -1.04 5.38 11.23
N SER A 103 -1.08 4.20 11.85
CA SER A 103 -1.36 4.06 13.29
C SER A 103 -0.38 4.85 14.14
N ASP A 104 0.92 4.81 13.84
CA ASP A 104 1.93 5.49 14.67
C ASP A 104 1.84 7.02 14.48
N LEU A 105 1.50 7.48 13.28
CA LEU A 105 1.21 8.90 13.03
C LEU A 105 0.00 9.37 13.84
N TYR A 106 -1.09 8.60 13.83
CA TYR A 106 -2.28 8.90 14.62
C TYR A 106 -1.98 8.95 16.12
N CYS A 107 -1.37 7.88 16.65
CA CYS A 107 -1.00 7.78 18.06
C CYS A 107 -0.11 8.95 18.50
N GLY A 108 0.81 9.39 17.64
CA GLY A 108 1.65 10.56 17.90
C GLY A 108 0.87 11.87 17.97
N ILE A 109 -0.10 12.09 17.08
CA ILE A 109 -0.96 13.28 17.07
C ILE A 109 -1.82 13.35 18.34
N VAL A 110 -2.47 12.24 18.72
CA VAL A 110 -3.39 12.19 19.86
C VAL A 110 -2.71 11.87 21.19
N LYS A 111 -1.39 11.60 21.17
CA LYS A 111 -0.54 11.28 22.34
C LYS A 111 -1.01 10.05 23.12
N ASP A 112 -1.53 9.04 22.42
CA ASP A 112 -1.95 7.77 22.99
C ASP A 112 -1.50 6.62 22.09
N THR A 113 -0.67 5.73 22.64
CA THR A 113 -0.09 4.57 21.92
C THR A 113 -1.10 3.47 21.60
N PHE A 114 -2.29 3.49 22.23
CA PHE A 114 -3.34 2.50 22.03
C PHE A 114 -4.48 3.00 21.14
N ALA A 115 -4.44 4.27 20.74
CA ALA A 115 -5.48 4.91 19.96
C ALA A 115 -5.69 4.21 18.60
N GLN A 116 -6.95 3.98 18.25
CA GLN A 116 -7.35 3.33 16.99
C GLN A 116 -7.85 4.39 16.02
N TRP A 117 -7.43 4.33 14.76
CA TRP A 117 -7.74 5.37 13.76
C TRP A 117 -8.80 4.94 12.73
N LYS A 118 -9.09 3.64 12.61
CA LYS A 118 -9.93 3.08 11.51
C LYS A 118 -11.34 3.68 11.45
N HIS A 119 -11.85 4.22 12.55
CA HIS A 119 -13.13 4.92 12.62
C HIS A 119 -13.16 6.25 11.84
N LEU A 120 -12.00 6.73 11.36
CA LEU A 120 -11.85 7.95 10.57
C LEU A 120 -11.93 7.70 9.06
N ARG A 121 -11.97 6.44 8.60
CA ARG A 121 -12.11 6.12 7.17
C ARG A 121 -13.50 6.52 6.67
N LYS A 122 -13.58 7.12 5.49
CA LYS A 122 -14.87 7.44 4.83
C LYS A 122 -15.27 6.32 3.87
N THR A 123 -14.30 5.79 3.12
CA THR A 123 -14.48 4.64 2.23
C THR A 123 -14.58 3.35 3.05
N GLU A 124 -15.62 2.54 2.77
CA GLU A 124 -15.79 1.23 3.39
C GLU A 124 -14.70 0.24 2.95
N HIS A 125 -14.33 -0.68 3.84
CA HIS A 125 -13.33 -1.72 3.57
C HIS A 125 -13.97 -2.82 2.72
N THR A 126 -13.64 -2.87 1.43
CA THR A 126 -14.23 -3.79 0.45
C THR A 126 -13.38 -5.04 0.19
N HIS A 127 -12.23 -5.17 0.86
CA HIS A 127 -11.15 -6.14 0.54
C HIS A 127 -10.54 -5.99 -0.86
N ASN A 128 -10.90 -4.91 -1.58
CA ASN A 128 -10.16 -4.46 -2.75
C ASN A 128 -8.94 -3.66 -2.28
N PRO A 129 -7.70 -4.07 -2.63
CA PRO A 129 -6.49 -3.40 -2.16
C PRO A 129 -6.41 -1.91 -2.52
N VAL A 130 -7.03 -1.47 -3.63
CA VAL A 130 -7.05 -0.06 -4.02
C VAL A 130 -8.01 0.75 -3.15
N ASP A 131 -9.20 0.23 -2.87
CA ASP A 131 -10.18 0.90 -2.01
C ASP A 131 -9.64 1.01 -0.58
N ASP A 132 -8.95 -0.03 -0.11
CA ASP A 132 -8.27 -0.02 1.18
C ASP A 132 -7.17 1.04 1.24
N ALA A 133 -6.35 1.13 0.19
CA ALA A 133 -5.32 2.16 0.07
C ALA A 133 -5.94 3.57 0.04
N LYS A 134 -7.09 3.75 -0.62
CA LYS A 134 -7.84 5.03 -0.61
C LYS A 134 -8.37 5.37 0.77
N GLY A 135 -9.05 4.45 1.45
CA GLY A 135 -9.54 4.68 2.81
C GLY A 135 -8.41 5.01 3.79
N ASN A 136 -7.24 4.40 3.62
CA ASN A 136 -6.03 4.75 4.35
C ASN A 136 -5.55 6.18 4.05
N ALA A 137 -5.54 6.58 2.78
CA ALA A 137 -5.10 7.91 2.35
C ALA A 137 -6.07 9.02 2.77
N GLU A 138 -7.38 8.76 2.80
CA GLU A 138 -8.39 9.70 3.32
C GLU A 138 -8.08 10.10 4.77
N VAL A 139 -7.65 9.13 5.59
CA VAL A 139 -7.30 9.40 6.98
C VAL A 139 -6.02 10.22 7.08
N LEU A 140 -5.04 10.00 6.20
CA LEU A 140 -3.84 10.85 6.15
C LEU A 140 -4.18 12.29 5.76
N LEU A 141 -5.12 12.49 4.82
CA LEU A 141 -5.61 13.82 4.45
C LEU A 141 -6.37 14.47 5.60
N LEU A 142 -7.21 13.72 6.33
CA LEU A 142 -7.89 14.21 7.52
C LEU A 142 -6.88 14.63 8.59
N MET A 143 -5.87 13.80 8.89
CA MET A 143 -4.82 14.14 9.83
C MET A 143 -4.07 15.41 9.42
N LYS A 144 -3.78 15.58 8.12
CA LYS A 144 -3.11 16.76 7.58
C LYS A 144 -3.97 18.02 7.72
N ASN A 145 -5.23 17.94 7.31
CA ASN A 145 -6.11 19.09 7.14
C ASN A 145 -6.78 19.51 8.46
N GLU A 146 -7.04 18.56 9.36
CA GLU A 146 -7.83 18.78 10.56
C GLU A 146 -7.06 18.50 11.87
N MET A 147 -5.92 17.80 11.80
CA MET A 147 -5.15 17.39 12.99
C MET A 147 -3.68 17.82 12.97
N GLU A 148 -3.35 18.85 12.18
CA GLU A 148 -2.03 19.50 12.12
C GLU A 148 -0.86 18.59 11.72
N LEU A 149 -1.12 17.42 11.11
CA LEU A 149 -0.05 16.56 10.61
C LEU A 149 0.73 17.26 9.49
N LYS A 150 2.00 17.53 9.75
CA LYS A 150 2.92 18.10 8.75
C LYS A 150 3.44 17.01 7.82
N ILE A 151 2.72 16.80 6.72
CA ILE A 151 3.14 15.94 5.62
C ILE A 151 3.10 16.71 4.29
N ASP A 152 4.09 16.47 3.46
CA ASP A 152 4.22 17.00 2.12
C ASP A 152 3.64 16.01 1.10
N LEU A 153 2.74 16.49 0.24
CA LEU A 153 1.98 15.67 -0.73
C LEU A 153 2.54 15.79 -2.16
N ARG A 154 3.78 16.27 -2.31
CA ARG A 154 4.41 16.56 -3.61
C ARG A 154 4.91 15.32 -4.35
#